data_AF-A0A928CDK4-F1
#
_entry.id   AF-A0A928CDK4-F1
#
_cell.length_a   1.000
_cell.length_b   1.000
_cell.length_c   1.000
_cell.angle_alpha   90.00
_cell.angle_beta   90.00
_cell.angle_gamma   90.00
#
_symmetry.space_group_name_H-M   'P 1'
#
loop_
_entity.id
_entity.type
_entity.pdbx_description
1 polymer ?
#
loop_
_entity_poly.entity_id
_entity_poly.type
_entity_poly.pdbx_seq_one_letter_code
_entity_poly.pdbx_strand_id
1 'polypeptide(L)'
;MKTQNPNLEETEFIAQLEAEIAEWFNNINDMFDKAYLEYKPIVEEICTRTAPEDEVDNLLTWLLDFCEDERFLTLSKKICRNYYEIYPELVSFYTKEYMDIFKLEEMECTVYDYLFKDDDKVNDSQ
;
A
#
# COMPACT_ATOMS: atom_id res chain seq x y z
N MET A 1 -51.35 10.23 -3.19
CA MET A 1 -50.33 9.30 -2.65
C MET A 1 -49.05 9.56 -3.40
N LYS A 2 -48.06 10.24 -2.80
CA LYS A 2 -46.72 10.32 -3.37
C LYS A 2 -46.03 9.02 -2.99
N THR A 3 -45.83 8.12 -3.95
CA THR A 3 -44.88 7.02 -3.82
C THR A 3 -43.49 7.62 -3.72
N GLN A 4 -43.00 7.79 -2.50
CA GLN A 4 -41.59 8.06 -2.25
C GLN A 4 -40.86 6.78 -2.68
N ASN A 5 -40.12 6.86 -3.78
CA ASN A 5 -39.40 5.72 -4.34
C ASN A 5 -38.21 5.42 -3.42
N PRO A 6 -38.23 4.32 -2.63
CA PRO A 6 -37.21 4.05 -1.62
C PRO A 6 -35.80 3.93 -2.22
N ASN A 7 -35.74 3.57 -3.51
CA ASN A 7 -34.51 3.34 -4.26
C ASN A 7 -33.74 4.65 -4.54
N LEU A 8 -34.41 5.82 -4.58
CA LEU A 8 -33.74 7.10 -4.82
C LEU A 8 -32.91 7.58 -3.63
N GLU A 9 -33.43 7.44 -2.40
CA GLU A 9 -32.70 7.84 -1.18
C GLU A 9 -31.49 6.94 -0.91
N GLU A 10 -31.61 5.64 -1.22
CA GLU A 10 -30.50 4.68 -1.12
C GLU A 10 -29.40 4.97 -2.15
N THR A 11 -29.77 5.32 -3.39
CA THR A 11 -28.80 5.69 -4.44
C THR A 11 -28.06 7.00 -4.09
N GLU A 12 -28.74 7.99 -3.53
CA GLU A 12 -28.12 9.25 -3.09
C GLU A 12 -27.13 9.03 -1.93
N PHE A 13 -27.46 8.15 -0.98
CA PHE A 13 -26.57 7.79 0.12
C PHE A 13 -25.30 7.07 -0.37
N ILE A 14 -25.45 6.12 -1.30
CA ILE A 14 -24.31 5.43 -1.93
C ILE A 14 -23.41 6.44 -2.65
N ALA A 15 -23.98 7.33 -3.45
CA ALA A 15 -23.21 8.35 -4.17
C ALA A 15 -22.46 9.31 -3.24
N GLN A 16 -23.04 9.65 -2.08
CA GLN A 16 -22.37 10.46 -1.08
C GLN A 16 -21.18 9.72 -0.46
N LEU A 17 -21.36 8.45 -0.06
CA LEU A 17 -20.27 7.63 0.48
C LEU A 17 -19.14 7.46 -0.53
N GLU A 18 -19.44 7.23 -1.81
CA GLU A 18 -18.45 7.14 -2.88
C GLU A 18 -17.63 8.42 -3.00
N ALA A 19 -18.27 9.59 -2.89
CA ALA A 19 -17.59 10.87 -2.93
C ALA A 19 -16.65 11.09 -1.73
N GLU A 20 -17.10 10.74 -0.51
CA GLU A 20 -16.28 10.84 0.71
C GLU A 20 -15.06 9.90 0.66
N ILE A 21 -15.27 8.66 0.21
CA ILE A 21 -14.19 7.68 0.00
C ILE A 21 -13.19 8.19 -1.04
N ALA A 22 -13.67 8.75 -2.15
CA ALA A 22 -12.81 9.30 -3.19
C ALA A 22 -11.96 10.49 -2.67
N GLU A 23 -12.53 11.34 -1.82
CA GLU A 23 -11.78 12.44 -1.17
C GLU A 23 -10.66 11.90 -0.28
N TRP A 24 -10.93 10.86 0.52
CA TRP A 24 -9.90 10.23 1.35
C TRP A 24 -8.77 9.61 0.53
N PHE A 25 -9.10 8.90 -0.55
CA PHE A 25 -8.08 8.36 -1.46
C PHE A 25 -7.22 9.46 -2.07
N ASN A 26 -7.82 10.57 -2.50
CA ASN A 26 -7.07 11.71 -3.03
C ASN A 26 -6.12 12.32 -2.00
N ASN A 27 -6.57 12.45 -0.74
CA ASN A 27 -5.73 12.96 0.34
C ASN A 27 -4.55 12.04 0.65
N ILE A 28 -4.77 10.71 0.66
CA ILE A 28 -3.70 9.72 0.84
C ILE A 28 -2.68 9.81 -0.31
N ASN A 29 -3.15 9.88 -1.56
CA ASN A 29 -2.28 9.99 -2.73
C ASN A 29 -1.45 11.29 -2.70
N ASP A 30 -2.05 12.42 -2.33
CA ASP A 30 -1.33 13.70 -2.20
C ASP A 30 -0.27 13.65 -1.08
N MET A 31 -0.54 12.91 0.02
CA MET A 31 0.48 12.64 1.04
C MET A 31 1.63 11.80 0.50
N PHE A 32 1.35 10.77 -0.28
CA PHE A 32 2.37 9.90 -0.89
C PHE A 32 3.22 10.66 -1.89
N ASP A 33 2.60 11.53 -2.70
CA ASP A 33 3.29 12.40 -3.65
C ASP A 33 4.27 13.35 -2.93
N LYS A 34 3.82 13.98 -1.85
CA LYS A 34 4.68 14.86 -1.04
C LYS A 34 5.83 14.08 -0.39
N ALA A 35 5.54 12.92 0.21
CA ALA A 35 6.56 12.08 0.79
C ALA A 35 7.60 11.64 -0.26
N TYR A 36 7.16 11.27 -1.46
CA TYR A 36 8.07 10.86 -2.53
C TYR A 36 9.01 12.00 -2.95
N LEU A 37 8.51 13.24 -3.03
CA LEU A 37 9.33 14.42 -3.35
C LEU A 37 10.40 14.70 -2.30
N GLU A 38 10.14 14.41 -1.03
CA GLU A 38 11.09 14.57 0.08
C GLU A 38 12.11 13.43 0.15
N TYR A 39 11.66 12.17 0.05
CA TYR A 39 12.55 11.02 0.19
C TYR A 39 13.45 10.80 -1.02
N LYS A 40 12.96 11.06 -2.23
CA LYS A 40 13.75 10.85 -3.46
C LYS A 40 15.15 11.50 -3.43
N PRO A 41 15.31 12.80 -3.13
CA PRO A 41 16.63 13.42 -3.08
C PRO A 41 17.51 12.84 -1.96
N ILE A 42 16.93 12.41 -0.84
CA ILE A 42 17.67 11.76 0.25
C ILE A 42 18.24 10.41 -0.22
N VAL A 43 17.43 9.62 -0.92
CA VAL A 43 17.87 8.34 -1.52
C VAL A 43 18.92 8.58 -2.61
N GLU A 44 18.78 9.64 -3.40
CA GLU A 44 19.79 9.99 -4.41
C GLU A 44 21.11 10.37 -3.75
N GLU A 45 21.09 11.17 -2.68
CA GLU A 45 22.28 11.60 -1.93
C GLU A 45 23.00 10.44 -1.26
N ILE A 46 22.29 9.61 -0.49
CA ILE A 46 22.90 8.50 0.26
C ILE A 46 23.54 7.46 -0.66
N CYS A 47 23.04 7.32 -1.90
CA CYS A 47 23.63 6.45 -2.91
C CYS A 47 24.93 6.99 -3.52
N THR A 48 25.29 8.26 -3.28
CA THR A 48 26.55 8.84 -3.79
C THR A 48 27.74 8.70 -2.83
N ARG A 49 27.48 8.27 -1.60
CA ARG A 49 28.48 8.12 -0.54
C ARG A 49 28.37 6.77 0.15
N THR A 50 29.29 6.49 1.05
CA THR A 50 29.19 5.38 1.99
C THR A 50 28.63 5.90 3.30
N ALA A 51 27.36 5.62 3.57
CA ALA A 51 26.70 5.91 4.84
C ALA A 51 26.92 4.79 5.89
N PRO A 52 26.86 5.12 7.19
CA PRO A 52 26.83 4.12 8.24
C PRO A 52 25.54 3.28 8.17
N GLU A 53 25.60 2.06 8.70
CA GLU A 53 24.53 1.06 8.61
C GLU A 53 23.20 1.55 9.21
N ASP A 54 23.25 2.26 10.33
CA ASP A 54 22.09 2.81 11.03
C ASP A 54 21.35 3.86 10.19
N GLU A 55 22.07 4.70 9.47
CA GLU A 55 21.47 5.68 8.56
C GLU A 55 20.74 4.98 7.40
N VAL A 56 21.34 3.92 6.84
CA VAL A 56 20.75 3.13 5.76
C VAL A 56 19.52 2.36 6.25
N ASP A 57 19.60 1.77 7.45
CA ASP A 57 18.53 1.02 8.10
C ASP A 57 17.32 1.92 8.35
N ASN A 58 17.52 3.08 8.99
CA ASN A 58 16.44 4.03 9.26
C ASN A 58 15.76 4.48 7.97
N LEU A 59 16.52 4.76 6.91
CA LEU A 59 15.95 5.19 5.64
C LEU A 59 15.15 4.07 4.97
N LEU A 60 15.63 2.82 5.01
CA LEU A 60 14.86 1.68 4.50
C LEU A 60 13.60 1.41 5.32
N THR A 61 13.64 1.56 6.65
CA THR A 61 12.45 1.51 7.51
C THR A 61 11.41 2.53 7.04
N TRP A 62 11.81 3.78 6.85
CA TRP A 62 10.87 4.84 6.45
C TRP A 62 10.29 4.63 5.05
N LEU A 63 11.05 4.07 4.12
CA LEU A 63 10.53 3.73 2.79
C LEU A 63 9.60 2.52 2.80
N LEU A 64 9.75 1.62 3.78
CA LEU A 64 8.90 0.44 3.93
C LEU A 64 7.48 0.82 4.35
N ASP A 65 7.30 1.91 5.09
CA ASP A 65 5.97 2.45 5.47
C ASP A 65 5.10 2.82 4.26
N PHE A 66 5.70 2.98 3.07
CA PHE A 66 5.02 3.29 1.81
C PHE A 66 5.09 2.13 0.81
N CYS A 67 5.21 0.89 1.29
CA CYS A 67 5.44 -0.29 0.45
C CYS A 67 4.39 -0.54 -0.64
N GLU A 68 3.16 -0.06 -0.44
CA GLU A 68 2.05 -0.14 -1.38
C GLU A 68 2.28 0.73 -2.64
N ASP A 69 3.19 1.71 -2.58
CA ASP A 69 3.53 2.57 -3.70
C ASP A 69 4.83 2.11 -4.39
N GLU A 70 4.71 1.69 -5.65
CA GLU A 70 5.82 1.18 -6.46
C GLU A 70 7.02 2.17 -6.57
N ARG A 71 6.77 3.48 -6.41
CA ARG A 71 7.82 4.50 -6.45
C ARG A 71 8.74 4.36 -5.24
N PHE A 72 8.20 4.10 -4.06
CA PHE A 72 8.99 3.88 -2.84
C PHE A 72 9.71 2.54 -2.89
N LEU A 73 9.08 1.49 -3.41
CA LEU A 73 9.77 0.23 -3.69
C LEU A 73 10.98 0.41 -4.62
N THR A 74 10.86 1.29 -5.62
CA THR A 74 11.97 1.61 -6.52
C THR A 74 13.11 2.32 -5.79
N LEU A 75 12.80 3.24 -4.88
CA LEU A 75 13.78 3.90 -4.01
C LEU A 75 14.49 2.89 -3.10
N SER A 76 13.74 2.02 -2.42
CA SER A 76 14.30 0.97 -1.56
C SER A 76 15.23 0.02 -2.33
N LYS A 77 14.80 -0.42 -3.52
CA LYS A 77 15.64 -1.25 -4.42
C LYS A 77 16.94 -0.55 -4.80
N LYS A 78 16.92 0.77 -4.99
CA LYS A 78 18.11 1.55 -5.31
C LYS A 78 19.12 1.55 -4.16
N ILE A 79 18.65 1.80 -2.93
CA ILE A 79 19.49 1.70 -1.72
C ILE A 79 20.05 0.30 -1.56
N CYS A 80 19.20 -0.73 -1.66
CA CYS A 80 19.61 -2.12 -1.52
C CYS A 80 20.73 -2.49 -2.50
N ARG A 81 20.65 -2.08 -3.77
CA ARG A 81 21.72 -2.33 -4.75
C ARG A 81 23.02 -1.60 -4.41
N ASN A 82 22.94 -0.38 -3.89
CA ASN A 82 24.11 0.42 -3.55
C ASN A 82 24.84 -0.11 -2.31
N TYR A 83 24.09 -0.65 -1.34
CA TYR A 83 24.61 -1.10 -0.05
C TYR A 83 24.73 -2.61 0.09
N TYR A 84 24.33 -3.41 -0.92
CA TYR A 84 24.36 -4.88 -0.88
C TYR A 84 25.74 -5.45 -0.51
N GLU A 85 26.82 -4.89 -1.08
CA GLU A 85 28.17 -5.36 -0.81
C GLU A 85 28.70 -4.94 0.57
N ILE A 86 28.11 -3.90 1.16
CA ILE A 86 28.56 -3.30 2.42
C ILE A 86 27.78 -3.90 3.60
N TYR A 87 26.45 -4.02 3.47
CA TYR A 87 25.53 -4.49 4.50
C TYR A 87 24.59 -5.59 3.96
N PRO A 88 25.11 -6.78 3.59
CA PRO A 88 24.32 -7.83 2.96
C PRO A 88 23.20 -8.38 3.84
N GLU A 89 23.40 -8.44 5.16
CA GLU A 89 22.39 -8.90 6.12
C GLU A 89 21.20 -7.92 6.18
N LEU A 90 21.48 -6.62 6.26
CA LEU A 90 20.47 -5.55 6.23
C LEU A 90 19.64 -5.61 4.94
N VAL A 91 20.30 -5.70 3.79
CA VAL A 91 19.61 -5.78 2.49
C VAL A 91 18.77 -7.04 2.39
N SER A 92 19.25 -8.16 2.92
CA SER A 92 18.50 -9.43 2.95
C SER A 92 17.26 -9.33 3.82
N PHE A 93 17.36 -8.67 4.97
CA PHE A 93 16.22 -8.39 5.86
C PHE A 93 15.13 -7.60 5.13
N TYR A 94 15.44 -6.41 4.58
CA TYR A 94 14.43 -5.60 3.90
C TYR A 94 13.86 -6.26 2.64
N THR A 95 14.68 -7.03 1.91
CA THR A 95 14.17 -7.81 0.77
C THR A 95 13.11 -8.81 1.24
N LYS A 96 13.31 -9.46 2.38
CA LYS A 96 12.33 -10.36 2.97
C LYS A 96 11.09 -9.63 3.47
N GLU A 97 11.25 -8.52 4.19
CA GLU A 97 10.11 -7.74 4.71
C GLU A 97 9.16 -7.31 3.59
N TYR A 98 9.68 -6.78 2.49
CA TYR A 98 8.86 -6.46 1.30
C TYR A 98 8.12 -7.71 0.78
N MET A 99 8.82 -8.84 0.64
CA MET A 99 8.19 -10.08 0.16
C MET A 99 7.10 -10.60 1.09
N ASP A 100 7.26 -10.42 2.41
CA ASP A 100 6.29 -10.88 3.38
C ASP A 100 5.06 -9.96 3.39
N ILE A 101 5.22 -8.64 3.23
CA ILE A 101 4.10 -7.71 3.03
C ILE A 101 3.28 -8.08 1.78
N PHE A 102 3.92 -8.23 0.62
CA PHE A 102 3.22 -8.60 -0.62
C PHE A 102 2.50 -9.96 -0.52
N LYS A 103 3.07 -10.94 0.20
CA LYS A 103 2.41 -12.23 0.42
C LYS A 103 1.21 -12.14 1.36
N LEU A 104 1.26 -11.25 2.35
CA LEU A 104 0.12 -11.02 3.25
C LEU A 104 -1.05 -10.40 2.48
N GLU A 105 -0.78 -9.45 1.58
CA GLU A 105 -1.80 -8.86 0.70
C GLU A 105 -2.48 -9.91 -0.20
N GLU A 106 -1.70 -10.83 -0.80
CA GLU A 106 -2.27 -11.94 -1.58
C GLU A 106 -3.14 -12.87 -0.73
N MET A 107 -2.79 -13.09 0.54
CA MET A 107 -3.60 -13.89 1.46
C MET A 107 -4.88 -13.17 1.88
N GLU A 108 -4.86 -11.85 2.14
CA GLU A 108 -6.04 -11.07 2.54
C GLU A 108 -7.12 -11.02 1.45
N CYS A 109 -6.74 -10.89 0.17
CA CYS A 109 -7.68 -11.00 -0.95
C CYS A 109 -8.40 -12.36 -0.99
N THR A 110 -7.78 -13.45 -0.52
CA THR A 110 -8.46 -14.75 -0.47
C THR A 110 -9.47 -14.87 0.67
N VAL A 111 -9.25 -14.21 1.82
CA VAL A 111 -10.15 -14.33 2.98
C VAL A 111 -11.52 -13.74 2.67
N TYR A 112 -11.55 -12.60 1.98
CA TYR A 112 -12.81 -12.00 1.50
C TYR A 112 -13.51 -12.91 0.48
N ASP A 113 -12.77 -13.54 -0.43
CA ASP A 113 -13.33 -14.54 -1.35
C ASP A 113 -13.93 -15.77 -0.64
N TYR A 114 -13.45 -16.15 0.54
CA TYR A 114 -14.07 -17.22 1.34
C TYR A 114 -15.29 -16.73 2.15
N LEU A 115 -15.27 -15.50 2.65
CA LEU A 115 -16.36 -14.92 3.44
C LEU A 115 -17.60 -14.56 2.62
N PHE A 116 -17.44 -14.27 1.32
CA PHE A 116 -18.55 -13.96 0.41
C PHE A 116 -18.99 -15.14 -0.47
N LYS A 117 -18.45 -16.35 -0.26
CA LYS A 117 -18.86 -17.56 -1.02
C LYS A 117 -20.12 -18.26 -0.49
N ASP A 118 -20.64 -17.84 0.66
CA ASP A 118 -21.79 -18.48 1.30
C ASP A 118 -23.03 -17.58 1.34
N ASP A 119 -23.47 -17.06 0.19
CA ASP A 119 -24.86 -16.54 0.02
C ASP A 119 -25.54 -16.94 -1.31
N ASP A 120 -24.95 -17.85 -2.10
CA ASP A 120 -25.58 -18.38 -3.34
C ASP A 120 -26.04 -19.85 -3.22
N LYS A 121 -26.43 -20.30 -2.02
CA LYS A 121 -27.13 -21.59 -1.84
C LYS A 121 -28.42 -21.48 -1.04
N VAL A 122 -29.32 -20.60 -1.46
CA VAL A 122 -30.76 -20.79 -1.20
C VAL A 122 -31.53 -20.57 -2.49
N ASN A 123 -31.67 -21.63 -3.28
CA ASN A 123 -32.97 -22.25 -3.57
C ASN A 123 -32.84 -23.19 -4.79
N ASP A 124 -32.58 -24.48 -4.52
CA ASP A 124 -33.19 -25.52 -5.33
C ASP A 124 -33.36 -26.77 -4.47
N SER A 125 -34.49 -26.85 -3.77
CA SER A 125 -34.95 -28.05 -3.07
C SER A 125 -36.46 -27.97 -2.80
N GLN A 126 -37.19 -28.52 -3.78
CA GLN A 126 -38.57 -29.07 -3.73
C GLN A 126 -39.75 -28.12 -3.92
#